data_AF-A0A7V2G0E5-F1
#
_entry.id   AF-A0A7V2G0E5-F1
#
_cell.length_a   1.000
_cell.length_b   1.000
_cell.length_c   1.000
_cell.angle_alpha   90.00
_cell.angle_beta   90.00
_cell.angle_gamma   90.00
#
_symmetry.space_group_name_H-M   'P 1'
#
loop_
_entity.id
_entity.type
_entity.pdbx_description
1 polymer ?
#
loop_
_entity_poly.entity_id
_entity_poly.type
_entity_poly.pdbx_seq_one_letter_code
_entity_poly.pdbx_strand_id
1 'polypeptide(L)' 'RGIGRALAVRVIDEAGRIGYRRMLLDTLPSMTEAIALYQTLGFRPTRAYRPNPVAGALFMELYLGT' A
#
# COMPACT_ATOMS: atom_id res chain seq x y z
N ARG A 1 2.79 -10.91 15.95
CA ARG A 1 1.98 -11.89 15.18
C ARG A 1 1.76 -11.31 13.77
N GLY A 2 2.21 -11.99 12.70
CA GLY A 2 2.31 -11.47 11.32
C GLY A 2 1.00 -11.38 10.51
N ILE A 3 -0.13 -11.16 11.18
CA ILE A 3 -1.47 -11.20 10.56
C ILE A 3 -1.62 -10.08 9.52
N GLY A 4 -1.11 -8.88 9.80
CA GLY A 4 -1.16 -7.75 8.86
C GLY A 4 -0.48 -8.05 7.52
N ARG A 5 0.69 -8.72 7.55
CA ARG A 5 1.37 -9.17 6.33
C ARG A 5 0.54 -10.20 5.58
N ALA A 6 0.00 -11.19 6.26
CA ALA A 6 -0.81 -12.23 5.63
C ALA A 6 -2.06 -11.66 4.94
N LEU A 7 -2.75 -10.73 5.61
CA LEU A 7 -3.90 -10.02 5.03
C LEU A 7 -3.51 -9.18 3.81
N ALA A 8 -2.43 -8.39 3.91
CA ALA A 8 -1.96 -7.57 2.80
C ALA A 8 -1.61 -8.41 1.57
N VAL A 9 -0.85 -9.50 1.75
CA VAL A 9 -0.50 -10.43 0.67
C VAL A 9 -1.75 -11.02 0.03
N ARG A 10 -2.73 -11.45 0.84
CA ARG A 10 -3.97 -12.05 0.31
C ARG A 10 -4.79 -11.06 -0.52
N VAL A 11 -4.88 -9.80 -0.09
CA VAL A 11 -5.62 -8.76 -0.83
C VAL A 11 -4.90 -8.37 -2.12
N ILE A 12 -3.57 -8.32 -2.13
CA ILE A 12 -2.76 -8.06 -3.32
C ILE A 12 -2.96 -9.15 -4.38
N ASP A 13 -2.88 -10.42 -3.97
CA ASP A 13 -3.10 -11.58 -4.84
C ASP A 13 -4.50 -11.56 -5.46
N GLU A 14 -5.52 -11.35 -4.63
CA GLU A 14 -6.91 -11.29 -5.09
C GLU A 14 -7.15 -10.11 -6.05
N ALA A 15 -6.59 -8.94 -5.75
CA ALA A 15 -6.70 -7.79 -6.64
C ALA A 15 -6.08 -8.06 -8.02
N GLY A 16 -4.95 -8.79 -8.06
CA GLY A 16 -4.35 -9.27 -9.31
C GLY A 16 -5.28 -10.22 -10.07
N ARG A 17 -5.89 -11.20 -9.38
CA ARG A 17 -6.82 -12.16 -9.99
C ARG A 17 -8.08 -11.52 -10.57
N ILE A 18 -8.58 -10.46 -9.94
CA ILE A 18 -9.73 -9.67 -10.43
C ILE A 18 -9.38 -8.86 -11.69
N GLY A 19 -8.08 -8.60 -11.94
CA GLY A 19 -7.61 -7.82 -13.08
C GLY A 19 -7.40 -6.33 -12.78
N TYR A 20 -7.27 -5.95 -11.50
CA TYR A 20 -6.81 -4.60 -11.16
C TYR A 20 -5.37 -4.40 -11.62
N ARG A 21 -5.07 -3.20 -12.14
CA ARG A 21 -3.71 -2.87 -12.63
C ARG A 21 -2.83 -2.24 -11.56
N ARG A 22 -3.42 -1.53 -10.60
CA ARG A 22 -2.70 -0.84 -9.52
C ARG A 22 -3.50 -0.86 -8.23
N MET A 23 -2.79 -0.91 -7.11
CA MET A 23 -3.31 -0.68 -5.77
C MET A 23 -2.73 0.62 -5.22
N LEU A 24 -3.55 1.40 -4.49
CA LEU A 24 -3.16 2.66 -3.88
C LEU A 24 -3.44 2.62 -2.38
N LEU A 25 -2.57 3.26 -1.61
CA LEU A 25 -2.77 3.48 -0.18
C LEU A 25 -2.21 4.81 0.27
N ASP A 26 -2.71 5.28 1.41
CA ASP A 26 -2.15 6.39 2.17
C ASP A 26 -1.86 5.93 3.60
N THR A 27 -0.78 6.45 4.18
CA THR A 27 -0.32 6.09 5.52
C THR A 27 0.27 7.29 6.24
N LEU A 28 0.24 7.28 7.56
CA LEU A 28 0.72 8.41 8.37
C LEU A 28 2.23 8.29 8.62
N PRO A 29 2.96 9.40 8.76
CA PRO A 29 4.41 9.38 9.01
C PRO A 29 4.83 8.52 10.21
N SER A 30 3.98 8.46 11.24
CA SER A 30 4.23 7.69 12.46
C SER A 30 4.02 6.19 12.33
N MET A 31 3.40 5.70 11.24
CA MET A 31 3.11 4.27 11.03
C MET A 31 4.33 3.54 10.44
N THR A 32 5.48 3.64 11.11
CA THR A 32 6.79 3.24 10.58
C THR A 32 6.85 1.77 10.15
N GLU A 33 6.24 0.88 10.93
CA GLU A 33 6.21 -0.56 10.67
C GLU A 33 5.27 -0.91 9.50
N ALA A 34 4.18 -0.16 9.34
CA ALA A 34 3.28 -0.32 8.20
C ALA A 34 3.96 0.15 6.91
N ILE A 35 4.62 1.32 6.95
CA ILE A 35 5.42 1.84 5.83
C ILE A 35 6.47 0.82 5.41
N ALA A 36 7.25 0.28 6.36
CA ALA A 36 8.25 -0.73 6.08
C ALA A 36 7.62 -2.01 5.49
N LEU A 37 6.48 -2.46 6.02
CA LEU A 37 5.74 -3.60 5.46
C LEU A 37 5.35 -3.34 4.01
N TYR A 38 4.71 -2.21 3.68
CA TYR A 38 4.28 -1.90 2.32
C TYR A 38 5.47 -1.82 1.34
N GLN A 39 6.59 -1.21 1.76
CA GLN A 39 7.81 -1.18 0.96
C GLN A 39 8.33 -2.60 0.66
N THR A 40 8.32 -3.51 1.65
CA THR A 40 8.72 -4.92 1.42
C THR A 40 7.75 -5.69 0.51
N LEU A 41 6.52 -5.20 0.35
CA LEU A 41 5.52 -5.76 -0.56
C LEU A 41 5.57 -5.11 -1.96
N GLY A 42 6.53 -4.22 -2.21
CA GLY A 42 6.74 -3.58 -3.51
C GLY A 42 5.96 -2.28 -3.72
N PHE A 43 5.28 -1.75 -2.70
CA PHE A 43 4.69 -0.42 -2.78
C PHE A 43 5.80 0.64 -2.87
N ARG A 44 5.59 1.63 -3.72
CA ARG A 44 6.50 2.77 -3.93
C ARG A 44 5.78 4.10 -3.75
N PRO A 45 6.49 5.20 -3.43
CA PRO A 45 5.88 6.52 -3.33
C PRO A 45 5.13 6.91 -4.61
N THR A 46 4.00 7.59 -4.46
CA THR A 46 3.20 8.15 -5.56
C THR A 46 2.65 9.53 -5.19
N ARG A 47 2.06 10.21 -6.16
CA ARG A 47 1.37 11.49 -5.92
C ARG A 47 0.12 11.27 -5.05
N ALA A 48 -0.24 12.27 -4.27
CA ALA A 48 -1.52 12.28 -3.56
C ALA A 48 -2.68 12.07 -4.54
N TYR A 49 -3.53 11.09 -4.26
CA TYR A 49 -4.74 10.79 -5.05
C TYR A 49 -6.03 11.21 -4.33
N ARG A 50 -5.91 11.71 -3.10
CA ARG A 50 -7.00 12.25 -2.27
C ARG A 50 -6.42 13.26 -1.28
N PRO A 51 -7.23 14.20 -0.78
CA PRO A 51 -6.88 14.97 0.41
C PRO A 51 -6.66 14.05 1.61
N ASN A 52 -5.63 14.34 2.41
CA ASN A 52 -5.43 13.74 3.73
C ASN A 52 -5.25 14.89 4.74
N PRO A 53 -6.04 14.91 5.84
CA PRO A 53 -5.98 15.99 6.83
C PRO A 53 -4.68 15.98 7.66
N VAL A 54 -3.92 14.88 7.63
CA VAL A 54 -2.66 14.76 8.35
C VAL A 54 -1.52 15.27 7.48
N ALA A 55 -0.83 16.30 7.97
CA ALA A 55 0.35 16.84 7.32
C ALA A 55 1.45 15.75 7.18
N GLY A 56 2.05 15.67 6.00
CA GLY A 56 3.09 14.68 5.70
C GLY A 56 2.59 13.27 5.41
N ALA A 57 1.28 13.04 5.30
CA ALA A 57 0.75 11.75 4.88
C ALA A 57 1.44 11.25 3.60
N LEU A 58 1.86 9.99 3.63
CA LEU A 58 2.55 9.33 2.53
C LEU A 58 1.54 8.62 1.67
N PHE A 59 1.70 8.73 0.35
CA PHE A 59 0.88 8.02 -0.63
C PHE A 59 1.77 7.02 -1.35
N MET A 60 1.28 5.79 -1.51
CA MET A 60 2.03 4.73 -2.15
C MET A 60 1.17 3.97 -3.18
N GLU A 61 1.85 3.40 -4.17
CA GLU A 61 1.24 2.58 -5.21
C GLU A 61 1.97 1.25 -5.39
N LEU A 62 1.22 0.21 -5.75
CA LEU A 62 1.73 -1.07 -6.22
C LEU A 62 1.15 -1.37 -7.59
N TYR A 63 1.97 -1.80 -8.54
CA TYR A 63 1.51 -2.31 -9.84
C TYR A 63 1.27 -3.81 -9.71
N LEU A 64 0.10 -4.27 -10.18
CA LEU A 64 -0.38 -5.64 -10.00
C LEU A 64 -0.27 -6.50 -11.28
N GLY A 65 0.30 -5.96 -12.35
CA GLY A 65 0.55 -6.66 -13.61
C GLY A 65 1.97 -6.42 -14.11
N THR A 66 2.49 -7.37 -14.90
CA THR A 66 3.69 -7.23 -15.73
C THR A 66 3.42 -6.38 -16.97
#